data_AF-A0A328DTK8-F1
#
_entry.id   AF-A0A328DTK8-F1
#
_cell.length_a   1.000
_cell.length_b   1.000
_cell.length_c   1.000
_cell.angle_alpha   90.00
_cell.angle_beta   90.00
_cell.angle_gamma   90.00
#
_symmetry.space_group_name_H-M   'P 1'
#
loop_
_entity.id
_entity.type
_entity.pdbx_description
1 polymer ?
#
loop_
_entity_poly.entity_id
_entity_poly.type
_entity_poly.pdbx_seq_one_letter_code
_entity_poly.pdbx_strand_id
1 'polypeptide(L)'
;MQLPRRDPVESGAARTTLFLGSSRHMAPANFTQVLSPLSNTSYFYNWNRVFVRYCDGGSFAGNADKPDPVTHVYYRGARIFDAVVRDLMARGLRGARNVLFAGGSAGGLGAMIHCDRFCGHFPKNVVRVKCLADSSFFLRVKDPSRAEFLDRVFRTVVDVQRPHRALPVGCTSKMSAAACFFPQNLLRYIKSPIFIINPVFDAYQIKTTFSEDLNNQVTN
;
A
#
# COMPACT_ATOMS: atom_id res chain seq x y z
N MET A 1 -27.18 -3.51 -0.83
CA MET A 1 -27.04 -4.85 -1.47
C MET A 1 -25.76 -5.49 -0.92
N GLN A 2 -25.89 -6.42 0.04
CA GLN A 2 -24.75 -7.12 0.63
C GLN A 2 -23.97 -7.83 -0.46
N LEU A 3 -22.74 -7.37 -0.72
CA LEU A 3 -21.78 -8.17 -1.49
C LEU A 3 -21.57 -9.46 -0.68
N PRO A 4 -21.78 -10.65 -1.28
CA PRO A 4 -21.58 -11.90 -0.57
C PRO A 4 -20.15 -11.94 -0.05
N ARG A 5 -19.97 -12.45 1.18
CA ARG A 5 -18.67 -12.71 1.81
C ARG A 5 -17.91 -13.74 0.97
N ARG A 6 -17.35 -13.35 -0.19
CA ARG A 6 -16.48 -14.22 -0.98
C ARG A 6 -15.20 -14.46 -0.19
N ASP A 7 -14.69 -15.68 -0.27
CA ASP A 7 -13.39 -16.01 0.28
C ASP A 7 -12.34 -15.05 -0.32
N PRO A 8 -11.54 -14.34 0.49
CA PRO A 8 -10.53 -13.44 -0.03
C PRO A 8 -9.49 -14.13 -0.93
N VAL A 9 -9.29 -15.45 -0.80
CA VAL A 9 -8.45 -16.26 -1.70
C VAL A 9 -9.06 -16.33 -3.10
N GLU A 10 -10.34 -16.68 -3.21
CA GLU A 10 -11.07 -16.69 -4.48
C GLU A 10 -11.17 -15.28 -5.09
N SER A 11 -11.31 -14.25 -4.25
CA SER A 11 -11.25 -12.85 -4.69
C SER A 11 -9.88 -12.50 -5.29
N GLY A 12 -8.79 -13.02 -4.72
CA GLY A 12 -7.43 -12.86 -5.23
C GLY A 12 -7.25 -13.47 -6.62
N ALA A 13 -7.73 -14.71 -6.82
CA ALA A 13 -7.70 -15.38 -8.12
C ALA A 13 -8.50 -14.62 -9.18
N ALA A 14 -9.72 -14.19 -8.85
CA ALA A 14 -10.57 -13.43 -9.76
C ALA A 14 -9.91 -12.11 -10.19
N ARG A 15 -9.08 -11.48 -9.36
CA ARG A 15 -8.36 -10.24 -9.71
C ARG A 15 -7.28 -10.44 -10.77
N THR A 16 -6.78 -11.67 -10.96
CA THR A 16 -5.73 -11.95 -11.96
C THR A 16 -6.19 -11.74 -13.40
N THR A 17 -7.50 -11.78 -13.64
CA THR A 17 -8.11 -11.49 -14.95
C THR A 17 -8.32 -10.00 -15.20
N LEU A 18 -7.95 -9.15 -14.22
CA LEU A 18 -8.11 -7.70 -14.26
C LEU A 18 -6.75 -6.98 -14.14
N PHE A 19 -6.74 -5.68 -14.46
CA PHE A 19 -5.53 -4.84 -14.42
C PHE A 19 -4.91 -4.71 -13.02
N LEU A 20 -5.63 -5.08 -11.95
CA LEU A 20 -5.19 -5.06 -10.57
C LEU A 20 -4.55 -6.36 -10.08
N GLY A 21 -4.46 -7.38 -10.94
CA GLY A 21 -3.79 -8.66 -10.67
C GLY A 21 -2.92 -9.16 -11.82
N SER A 22 -2.90 -8.47 -12.96
CA SER A 22 -2.05 -8.83 -14.10
C SER A 22 -1.69 -7.62 -14.96
N SER A 23 -0.41 -7.50 -15.30
CA SER A 23 0.10 -6.47 -16.20
C SER A 23 -0.38 -6.63 -17.65
N ARG A 24 -0.84 -7.84 -18.04
CA ARG A 24 -1.41 -8.10 -19.38
C ARG A 24 -2.69 -7.30 -19.65
N HIS A 25 -3.37 -6.86 -18.58
CA HIS A 25 -4.62 -6.11 -18.68
C HIS A 25 -4.44 -4.63 -18.32
N MET A 26 -3.20 -4.15 -18.20
CA MET A 26 -2.93 -2.75 -17.89
C MET A 26 -2.87 -1.90 -19.15
N ALA A 27 -3.88 -1.05 -19.34
CA ALA A 27 -3.82 0.03 -20.32
C ALA A 27 -2.82 1.13 -19.87
N PRO A 28 -2.28 1.93 -20.81
CA PRO A 28 -1.45 3.10 -20.50
C PRO A 28 -2.09 4.00 -19.43
N ALA A 29 -1.28 4.53 -18.51
CA ALA A 29 -1.73 5.45 -17.47
C ALA A 29 -1.37 6.88 -17.85
N ASN A 30 -2.33 7.80 -17.72
CA ASN A 30 -2.03 9.21 -17.77
C ASN A 30 -1.55 9.70 -16.42
N PHE A 31 -0.66 10.68 -16.46
CA PHE A 31 -0.17 11.32 -15.27
C PHE A 31 -1.02 12.54 -14.92
N THR A 32 -1.59 12.53 -13.72
CA THR A 32 -2.54 13.53 -13.24
C THR A 32 -2.19 13.97 -11.83
N GLN A 33 -2.85 15.01 -11.34
CA GLN A 33 -2.71 15.51 -9.96
C GLN A 33 -1.24 15.76 -9.60
N VAL A 34 -0.74 15.20 -8.50
CA VAL A 34 0.65 15.35 -8.05
C VAL A 34 1.68 14.92 -9.11
N LEU A 35 1.31 13.99 -10.00
CA LEU A 35 2.14 13.53 -11.11
C LEU A 35 1.93 14.34 -12.40
N SER A 36 1.04 15.33 -12.43
CA SER A 36 0.78 16.14 -13.63
C SER A 36 2.05 16.86 -14.10
N PRO A 37 2.33 16.93 -15.41
CA PRO A 37 3.42 17.73 -15.97
C PRO A 37 3.06 19.23 -16.09
N LEU A 38 1.84 19.63 -15.74
CA LEU A 38 1.38 21.01 -15.85
C LEU A 38 1.64 21.79 -14.55
N SER A 39 2.30 22.95 -14.65
CA SER A 39 2.67 23.79 -13.51
C SER A 39 1.48 24.38 -12.77
N ASN A 40 0.34 24.55 -13.43
CA ASN A 40 -0.91 24.99 -12.80
C ASN A 40 -1.64 23.86 -12.01
N THR A 41 -1.19 22.61 -12.14
CA THR A 41 -1.81 21.43 -11.50
C THR A 41 -0.93 20.84 -10.42
N SER A 42 0.40 20.84 -10.59
CA SER A 42 1.34 20.22 -9.64
C SER A 42 2.52 21.12 -9.32
N TYR A 43 2.85 21.25 -8.05
CA TYR A 43 4.12 21.82 -7.60
C TYR A 43 5.34 20.99 -8.03
N PHE A 44 5.14 19.73 -8.42
CA PHE A 44 6.19 18.80 -8.87
C PHE A 44 6.23 18.64 -10.40
N TYR A 45 5.62 19.56 -11.15
CA TYR A 45 5.44 19.43 -12.60
C TYR A 45 6.75 19.19 -13.38
N ASN A 46 7.88 19.71 -12.88
CA ASN A 46 9.21 19.56 -13.49
C ASN A 46 10.09 18.48 -12.85
N TRP A 47 9.55 17.64 -11.96
CA TRP A 47 10.30 16.53 -11.36
C TRP A 47 10.34 15.32 -12.31
N ASN A 48 11.27 14.39 -12.08
CA ASN A 48 11.16 13.04 -12.64
C ASN A 48 9.98 12.32 -11.98
N ARG A 49 9.17 11.61 -12.78
CA ARG A 49 7.89 11.05 -12.33
C ARG A 49 7.82 9.58 -12.68
N VAL A 50 7.41 8.77 -11.71
CA VAL A 50 7.27 7.31 -11.86
C VAL A 50 5.92 6.90 -11.26
N PHE A 51 5.15 6.13 -12.01
CA PHE A 51 3.92 5.52 -11.52
C PHE A 51 4.04 4.00 -11.55
N VAL A 52 4.14 3.39 -10.36
CA VAL A 52 4.24 1.94 -10.21
C VAL A 52 2.82 1.38 -10.12
N ARG A 53 2.43 0.58 -11.12
CA ARG A 53 1.10 -0.02 -11.20
C ARG A 53 0.93 -1.10 -10.14
N TYR A 54 -0.16 -1.04 -9.39
CA TYR A 54 -0.51 -2.03 -8.37
C TYR A 54 -1.05 -3.32 -8.99
N CYS A 55 -0.43 -4.46 -8.67
CA CYS A 55 -0.89 -5.78 -9.13
C CYS A 55 -0.64 -6.94 -8.17
N ASP A 56 -0.12 -6.69 -6.96
CA ASP A 56 0.24 -7.76 -6.03
C ASP A 56 -0.88 -8.14 -5.05
N GLY A 57 -1.86 -7.25 -4.88
CA GLY A 57 -3.02 -7.52 -4.03
C GLY A 57 -2.76 -7.42 -2.52
N GLY A 58 -1.59 -7.00 -2.05
CA GLY A 58 -1.33 -6.79 -0.62
C GLY A 58 -0.35 -5.68 -0.33
N SER A 59 -0.59 -4.49 -0.89
CA SER A 59 0.15 -3.26 -0.55
C SER A 59 1.66 -3.38 -0.75
N PHE A 60 2.09 -4.09 -1.79
CA PHE A 60 3.50 -4.41 -2.05
C PHE A 60 4.20 -5.13 -0.88
N ALA A 61 3.47 -5.75 0.05
CA ALA A 61 4.07 -6.32 1.26
C ALA A 61 4.34 -7.83 1.13
N GLY A 62 3.58 -8.53 0.28
CA GLY A 62 3.66 -9.98 0.13
C GLY A 62 5.04 -10.48 -0.30
N ASN A 63 5.50 -11.58 0.29
CA ASN A 63 6.76 -12.22 -0.06
C ASN A 63 6.66 -13.76 -0.06
N ALA A 64 5.52 -14.30 -0.51
CA ALA A 64 5.31 -15.74 -0.60
C ALA A 64 6.33 -16.39 -1.55
N ASP A 65 7.01 -17.43 -1.07
CA ASP A 65 7.99 -18.19 -1.84
C ASP A 65 7.33 -19.04 -2.92
N LYS A 66 6.25 -19.74 -2.54
CA LYS A 66 5.44 -20.59 -3.42
C LYS A 66 4.13 -19.87 -3.78
N PRO A 67 3.52 -20.19 -4.93
CA PRO A 67 2.18 -19.70 -5.22
C PRO A 67 1.17 -20.32 -4.23
N ASP A 68 -0.01 -19.72 -4.14
CA ASP A 68 -1.13 -20.34 -3.45
C ASP A 68 -1.43 -21.73 -4.05
N PRO A 69 -1.58 -22.78 -3.23
CA PRO A 69 -1.68 -24.15 -3.72
C PRO A 69 -2.99 -24.45 -4.47
N VAL A 70 -4.04 -23.65 -4.27
CA VAL A 70 -5.36 -23.84 -4.89
C VAL A 70 -5.50 -23.00 -6.14
N THR A 71 -5.15 -21.71 -6.05
CA THR A 71 -5.37 -20.72 -7.11
C THR A 71 -4.14 -20.52 -8.00
N HIS A 72 -2.98 -21.03 -7.59
CA HIS A 72 -1.68 -20.87 -8.26
C HIS A 72 -1.23 -19.40 -8.41
N VAL A 73 -1.82 -18.47 -7.65
CA VAL A 73 -1.47 -17.05 -7.66
C VAL A 73 -0.20 -16.79 -6.87
N TYR A 74 0.67 -15.92 -7.40
CA TYR A 74 1.87 -15.44 -6.70
C TYR A 74 1.62 -14.12 -5.98
N TYR A 75 1.84 -14.11 -4.67
CA TYR A 75 1.76 -12.90 -3.84
C TYR A 75 3.15 -12.41 -3.47
N ARG A 76 3.75 -11.60 -4.36
CA ARG A 76 5.18 -11.21 -4.30
C ARG A 76 5.40 -9.69 -4.35
N GLY A 77 4.48 -8.92 -3.76
CA GLY A 77 4.55 -7.46 -3.69
C GLY A 77 5.89 -6.89 -3.25
N ALA A 78 6.52 -7.45 -2.21
CA ALA A 78 7.79 -6.96 -1.70
C ALA A 78 8.95 -7.17 -2.69
N ARG A 79 8.89 -8.24 -3.48
CA ARG A 79 9.87 -8.50 -4.56
C ARG A 79 9.65 -7.57 -5.75
N ILE A 80 8.40 -7.26 -6.06
CA ILE A 80 8.07 -6.26 -7.09
C ILE A 80 8.66 -4.91 -6.67
N PHE A 81 8.45 -4.49 -5.43
CA PHE A 81 9.08 -3.28 -4.88
C PHE A 81 10.61 -3.32 -5.04
N ASP A 82 11.27 -4.40 -4.61
CA ASP A 82 12.74 -4.52 -4.68
C ASP A 82 13.27 -4.50 -6.13
N ALA A 83 12.53 -5.09 -7.07
CA ALA A 83 12.89 -5.07 -8.48
C ALA A 83 12.75 -3.66 -9.07
N VAL A 84 11.63 -2.99 -8.79
CA VAL A 84 11.35 -1.62 -9.29
C VAL A 84 12.36 -0.62 -8.73
N VAL A 85 12.61 -0.61 -7.42
CA VAL A 85 13.57 0.33 -6.82
C VAL A 85 14.96 0.14 -7.40
N ARG A 86 15.42 -1.11 -7.59
CA ARG A 86 16.72 -1.41 -8.18
C ARG A 86 16.85 -0.88 -9.62
N ASP A 87 15.83 -1.09 -10.44
CA ASP A 87 15.81 -0.59 -11.83
C ASP A 87 15.81 0.94 -11.86
N LEU A 88 15.00 1.60 -11.02
CA LEU A 88 14.99 3.07 -10.92
C LEU A 88 16.33 3.63 -10.44
N MET A 89 16.99 2.98 -9.48
CA MET A 89 18.32 3.38 -9.02
C MET A 89 19.36 3.35 -10.15
N ALA A 90 19.26 2.36 -11.06
CA ALA A 90 20.11 2.29 -12.26
C ALA A 90 19.75 3.34 -13.31
N ARG A 91 18.48 3.76 -13.38
CA ARG A 91 17.98 4.78 -14.31
C ARG A 91 18.12 6.24 -13.83
N GLY A 92 18.97 6.47 -12.84
CA GLY A 92 19.33 7.82 -12.39
C GLY A 92 18.71 8.26 -11.06
N LEU A 93 17.82 7.46 -10.44
CA LEU A 93 17.27 7.79 -9.12
C LEU A 93 18.38 7.95 -8.07
N ARG A 94 19.49 7.21 -8.19
CA ARG A 94 20.66 7.32 -7.30
C ARG A 94 21.25 8.74 -7.24
N GLY A 95 21.15 9.52 -8.32
CA GLY A 95 21.66 10.89 -8.42
C GLY A 95 20.64 11.97 -8.04
N ALA A 96 19.45 11.60 -7.56
CA ALA A 96 18.42 12.57 -7.20
C ALA A 96 18.85 13.40 -5.97
N ARG A 97 18.47 14.69 -5.95
CA ARG A 97 18.65 15.57 -4.77
C ARG A 97 17.48 15.48 -3.80
N ASN A 98 16.26 15.34 -4.35
CA ASN A 98 15.02 15.20 -3.62
C ASN A 98 14.25 14.00 -4.16
N VAL A 99 13.67 13.21 -3.27
CA VAL A 99 12.83 12.06 -3.64
C VAL A 99 11.60 12.08 -2.75
N LEU A 100 10.42 12.02 -3.38
CA LEU A 100 9.16 11.82 -2.71
C LEU A 100 8.65 10.40 -3.04
N PHE A 101 8.65 9.51 -2.05
CA PHE A 101 8.08 8.17 -2.17
C PHE A 101 6.64 8.18 -1.68
N ALA A 102 5.70 8.26 -2.61
CA ALA A 102 4.30 8.47 -2.32
C ALA A 102 3.43 7.28 -2.73
N GLY A 103 2.33 7.08 -2.01
CA GLY A 103 1.27 6.17 -2.41
C GLY A 103 -0.09 6.57 -1.83
N GLY A 104 -1.15 6.17 -2.52
CA GLY A 104 -2.54 6.34 -2.09
C GLY A 104 -3.21 5.00 -1.76
N SER A 105 -4.12 4.97 -0.80
CA SER A 105 -4.86 3.78 -0.39
C SER A 105 -3.94 2.58 -0.09
N ALA A 106 -4.16 1.42 -0.71
CA ALA A 106 -3.26 0.26 -0.56
C ALA A 106 -1.79 0.59 -0.90
N GLY A 107 -1.55 1.52 -1.83
CA GLY A 107 -0.20 1.97 -2.20
C GLY A 107 0.44 2.86 -1.13
N GLY A 108 -0.32 3.66 -0.40
CA GLY A 108 0.22 4.46 0.70
C GLY A 108 0.49 3.63 1.95
N LEU A 109 -0.30 2.58 2.20
CA LEU A 109 0.08 1.54 3.17
C LEU A 109 1.40 0.85 2.75
N GLY A 110 1.57 0.56 1.45
CA GLY A 110 2.84 0.09 0.92
C GLY A 110 3.99 1.09 1.13
N ALA A 111 3.71 2.40 0.96
CA ALA A 111 4.68 3.45 1.23
C ALA A 111 5.09 3.48 2.70
N MET A 112 4.15 3.31 3.64
CA MET A 112 4.45 3.17 5.07
C MET A 112 5.33 1.95 5.35
N ILE A 113 4.93 0.77 4.84
CA ILE A 113 5.64 -0.51 5.06
C ILE A 113 7.10 -0.42 4.57
N HIS A 114 7.32 0.16 3.39
CA HIS A 114 8.64 0.20 2.76
C HIS A 114 9.43 1.48 3.03
N CYS A 115 8.89 2.45 3.77
CA CYS A 115 9.49 3.79 3.87
C CYS A 115 10.96 3.75 4.33
N ASP A 116 11.25 3.04 5.42
CA ASP A 116 12.60 2.93 5.96
C ASP A 116 13.57 2.24 5.00
N ARG A 117 13.10 1.17 4.35
CA ARG A 117 13.89 0.43 3.36
C ARG A 117 14.18 1.28 2.13
N PHE A 118 13.18 2.02 1.65
CA PHE A 118 13.33 2.94 0.53
C PHE A 118 14.33 4.05 0.84
N CYS A 119 14.19 4.71 1.99
CA CYS A 119 15.10 5.78 2.42
C CYS A 119 16.53 5.26 2.63
N GLY A 120 16.69 4.01 3.06
CA GLY A 120 17.98 3.35 3.25
C GLY A 120 18.82 3.17 1.98
N HIS A 121 18.24 3.32 0.79
CA HIS A 121 19.00 3.29 -0.48
C HIS A 121 19.83 4.55 -0.74
N PHE A 122 19.62 5.62 0.04
CA PHE A 122 20.24 6.91 -0.19
C PHE A 122 21.19 7.30 0.94
N PRO A 123 22.33 7.95 0.64
CA PRO A 123 23.21 8.47 1.67
C PRO A 123 22.49 9.54 2.51
N LYS A 124 22.49 9.36 3.83
CA LYS A 124 21.93 10.34 4.78
C LYS A 124 22.61 11.69 4.57
N ASN A 125 21.84 12.77 4.68
CA ASN A 125 22.28 14.16 4.53
C ASN A 125 22.75 14.59 3.12
N VAL A 126 22.74 13.70 2.12
CA VAL A 126 23.04 14.05 0.72
C VAL A 126 21.76 14.14 -0.10
N VAL A 127 20.87 13.15 0.04
CA VAL A 127 19.59 13.11 -0.66
C VAL A 127 18.46 13.30 0.34
N ARG A 128 17.54 14.23 0.03
CA ARG A 128 16.36 14.44 0.85
C ARG A 128 15.24 13.51 0.41
N VAL A 129 15.03 12.45 1.18
CA VAL A 129 13.95 11.48 0.93
C VAL A 129 12.82 11.73 1.93
N LYS A 130 11.59 11.79 1.43
CA LYS A 130 10.37 11.83 2.26
C LYS A 130 9.40 10.78 1.75
N CYS A 131 8.68 10.14 2.66
CA CYS A 131 7.56 9.29 2.33
C CYS A 131 6.24 10.05 2.47
N LEU A 132 5.25 9.71 1.65
CA LEU A 132 3.89 10.23 1.73
C LEU A 132 2.91 9.07 1.64
N ALA A 133 2.00 8.99 2.62
CA ALA A 133 0.88 8.08 2.57
C ALA A 133 -0.43 8.88 2.56
N ASP A 134 -1.19 8.74 1.47
CA ASP A 134 -2.45 9.43 1.23
C ASP A 134 -3.64 8.45 1.35
N SER A 135 -4.67 8.79 2.13
CA SER A 135 -5.90 8.00 2.30
C SER A 135 -5.61 6.52 2.62
N SER A 136 -4.65 6.30 3.52
CA SER A 136 -4.05 4.98 3.79
C SER A 136 -4.00 4.61 5.27
N PHE A 137 -4.54 5.46 6.15
CA PHE A 137 -4.51 5.27 7.59
C PHE A 137 -5.77 4.54 8.07
N PHE A 138 -5.90 3.27 7.68
CA PHE A 138 -7.01 2.41 8.09
C PHE A 138 -6.93 2.06 9.58
N LEU A 139 -8.04 2.21 10.29
CA LEU A 139 -8.15 2.01 11.72
C LEU A 139 -8.84 0.69 12.03
N ARG A 140 -8.30 -0.04 12.99
CA ARG A 140 -9.08 -1.07 13.70
C ARG A 140 -9.92 -0.38 14.76
N VAL A 141 -11.24 -0.35 14.57
CA VAL A 141 -12.15 0.20 15.58
C VAL A 141 -12.17 -0.66 16.85
N LYS A 142 -12.58 -0.03 17.97
CA LYS A 142 -12.62 -0.70 19.28
C LYS A 142 -13.72 -1.75 19.37
N ASP A 143 -14.88 -1.48 18.76
CA ASP A 143 -16.01 -2.40 18.71
C ASP A 143 -15.62 -3.67 17.92
N PRO A 144 -15.62 -4.86 18.56
CA PRO A 144 -15.19 -6.09 17.90
C PRO A 144 -16.07 -6.51 16.72
N SER A 145 -17.38 -6.26 16.78
CA SER A 145 -18.32 -6.62 15.71
C SER A 145 -18.07 -5.80 14.46
N ARG A 146 -17.79 -4.51 14.63
CA ARG A 146 -17.46 -3.59 13.54
C ARG A 146 -16.06 -3.82 12.97
N ALA A 147 -15.11 -4.24 13.81
CA ALA A 147 -13.75 -4.54 13.38
C ALA A 147 -13.61 -5.87 12.60
N GLU A 148 -14.60 -6.77 12.70
CA GLU A 148 -14.50 -8.16 12.24
C GLU A 148 -14.11 -8.27 10.75
N PHE A 149 -14.73 -7.45 9.89
CA PHE A 149 -14.46 -7.50 8.45
C PHE A 149 -13.03 -7.09 8.13
N LEU A 150 -12.58 -5.92 8.60
CA LEU A 150 -11.24 -5.44 8.30
C LEU A 150 -10.15 -6.31 8.95
N ASP A 151 -10.41 -6.84 10.15
CA ASP A 151 -9.58 -7.85 10.79
C ASP A 151 -9.42 -9.09 9.90
N ARG A 152 -10.51 -9.60 9.33
CA ARG A 152 -10.48 -10.75 8.41
C ARG A 152 -9.69 -10.45 7.14
N VAL A 153 -9.87 -9.27 6.55
CA VAL A 153 -9.13 -8.85 5.36
C VAL A 153 -7.62 -8.84 5.65
N PHE A 154 -7.17 -8.17 6.70
CA PHE A 154 -5.75 -8.05 7.01
C PHE A 154 -5.12 -9.37 7.46
N ARG A 155 -5.84 -10.18 8.25
CA ARG A 155 -5.39 -11.55 8.57
C ARG A 155 -5.19 -12.37 7.30
N THR A 156 -6.15 -12.35 6.38
CA THR A 156 -6.05 -13.14 5.14
C THR A 156 -4.88 -12.67 4.26
N VAL A 157 -4.67 -11.36 4.14
CA VAL A 157 -3.49 -10.82 3.44
C VAL A 157 -2.20 -11.34 4.08
N VAL A 158 -2.10 -11.32 5.40
CA VAL A 158 -0.89 -11.78 6.11
C VAL A 158 -0.67 -13.28 5.98
N ASP A 159 -1.72 -14.08 6.09
CA ASP A 159 -1.67 -15.54 6.05
C ASP A 159 -1.34 -16.06 4.65
N VAL A 160 -1.90 -15.45 3.61
CA VAL A 160 -1.69 -15.86 2.22
C VAL A 160 -0.38 -15.27 1.68
N GLN A 161 -0.14 -13.98 1.90
CA GLN A 161 0.95 -13.27 1.22
C GLN A 161 2.26 -13.25 2.01
N ARG A 162 2.24 -13.62 3.29
CA ARG A 162 3.42 -13.74 4.16
C ARG A 162 4.33 -12.49 4.16
N PRO A 163 3.82 -11.29 4.54
CA PRO A 163 4.56 -10.03 4.47
C PRO A 163 5.62 -9.83 5.58
N HIS A 164 5.92 -10.87 6.37
CA HIS A 164 6.77 -10.80 7.56
C HIS A 164 8.14 -10.14 7.33
N ARG A 165 8.73 -10.30 6.13
CA ARG A 165 10.03 -9.69 5.78
C ARG A 165 9.93 -8.20 5.41
N ALA A 166 8.75 -7.73 5.02
CA ALA A 166 8.52 -6.32 4.67
C ALA A 166 8.10 -5.49 5.89
N LEU A 167 7.41 -6.10 6.86
CA LEU A 167 6.97 -5.40 8.06
C LEU A 167 8.14 -5.09 9.02
N PRO A 168 8.09 -3.97 9.78
CA PRO A 168 9.12 -3.65 10.75
C PRO A 168 9.23 -4.72 11.85
N VAL A 169 10.45 -5.22 12.06
CA VAL A 169 10.77 -6.21 13.11
C VAL A 169 10.39 -5.71 14.51
N GLY A 170 10.54 -4.40 14.76
CA GLY A 170 10.11 -3.79 16.03
C GLY A 170 8.61 -3.93 16.29
N CYS A 171 7.80 -4.01 15.23
CA CYS A 171 6.37 -4.25 15.35
C CYS A 171 6.09 -5.75 15.55
N THR A 172 6.59 -6.60 14.65
CA THR A 172 6.26 -8.03 14.62
C THR A 172 6.85 -8.82 15.80
N SER A 173 7.84 -8.26 16.51
CA SER A 173 8.32 -8.80 17.80
C SER A 173 7.39 -8.53 18.97
N LYS A 174 6.45 -7.58 18.85
CA LYS A 174 5.53 -7.17 19.93
C LYS A 174 4.08 -7.58 19.68
N MET A 175 3.70 -7.82 18.42
CA MET A 175 2.34 -8.20 18.04
C MET A 175 2.33 -9.02 16.75
N SER A 176 1.19 -9.60 16.41
CA SER A 176 1.04 -10.38 15.18
C SER A 176 1.29 -9.54 13.93
N ALA A 177 1.73 -10.17 12.85
CA ALA A 177 1.89 -9.48 11.56
C ALA A 177 0.59 -8.83 11.06
N ALA A 178 -0.58 -9.45 11.33
CA ALA A 178 -1.88 -8.86 11.03
C ALA A 178 -2.15 -7.57 11.83
N ALA A 179 -1.79 -7.55 13.12
CA ALA A 179 -1.86 -6.33 13.92
C ALA A 179 -0.87 -5.26 13.41
N CYS A 180 0.32 -5.65 12.95
CA CYS A 180 1.29 -4.73 12.34
C CYS A 180 0.91 -4.23 10.95
N PHE A 181 -0.04 -4.87 10.27
CA PHE A 181 -0.54 -4.42 8.98
C PHE A 181 -1.45 -3.20 9.11
N PHE A 182 -1.94 -2.93 10.32
CA PHE A 182 -2.71 -1.74 10.65
C PHE A 182 -1.80 -0.51 10.88
N PRO A 183 -1.99 0.60 10.14
CA PRO A 183 -1.24 1.84 10.28
C PRO A 183 -1.09 2.36 11.72
N GLN A 184 -2.13 2.29 12.57
CA GLN A 184 -2.07 2.76 13.96
C GLN A 184 -1.06 2.00 14.83
N ASN A 185 -0.69 0.78 14.42
CA ASN A 185 0.34 -0.02 15.06
C ASN A 185 1.68 0.12 14.35
N LEU A 186 1.68 0.15 13.03
CA LEU A 186 2.86 0.24 12.17
C LEU A 186 3.64 1.54 12.37
N LEU A 187 2.93 2.67 12.41
CA LEU A 187 3.52 4.01 12.27
C LEU A 187 4.62 4.30 13.30
N ARG A 188 4.45 3.83 14.54
CA ARG A 188 5.42 4.05 15.63
C ARG A 188 6.78 3.36 15.40
N TYR A 189 6.87 2.47 14.42
CA TYR A 189 8.09 1.73 14.07
C TYR A 189 8.78 2.25 12.81
N ILE A 190 8.19 3.22 12.12
CA ILE A 190 8.81 3.90 10.96
C ILE A 190 9.76 4.96 11.49
N LYS A 191 11.03 4.89 11.09
CA LYS A 191 12.07 5.82 11.52
C LYS A 191 12.24 7.01 10.58
N SER A 192 11.91 6.83 9.31
CA SER A 192 12.10 7.81 8.26
C SER A 192 10.97 8.83 8.24
N PRO A 193 11.22 10.08 7.81
CA PRO A 193 10.18 11.10 7.74
C PRO A 193 9.05 10.68 6.79
N ILE A 194 7.86 10.55 7.36
CA ILE A 194 6.64 10.24 6.62
C ILE A 194 5.58 11.30 6.88
N PHE A 195 4.98 11.79 5.81
CA PHE A 195 3.81 12.66 5.87
C PHE A 195 2.56 11.81 5.64
N ILE A 196 1.51 12.05 6.43
CA ILE A 196 0.25 11.32 6.31
C ILE A 196 -0.84 12.32 5.97
N ILE A 197 -1.52 12.09 4.84
CA ILE A 197 -2.75 12.76 4.47
C ILE A 197 -3.84 11.72 4.59
N ASN A 198 -4.87 12.00 5.38
CA ASN A 198 -6.00 11.09 5.48
C ASN A 198 -7.28 11.89 5.70
N PRO A 199 -8.35 11.62 4.94
CA PRO A 199 -9.67 12.15 5.27
C PRO A 199 -10.07 11.69 6.68
N VAL A 200 -10.76 12.56 7.42
CA VAL A 200 -11.37 12.18 8.71
C VAL A 200 -12.40 11.06 8.48
N PHE A 201 -13.10 11.13 7.35
CA PHE A 201 -14.14 10.20 6.92
C PHE A 201 -13.71 9.51 5.62
N ASP A 202 -12.73 8.62 5.72
CA ASP A 202 -12.28 7.83 4.57
C ASP A 202 -13.39 6.86 4.11
N ALA A 203 -13.74 6.91 2.83
CA ALA A 203 -14.84 6.13 2.28
C ALA A 203 -14.61 4.61 2.36
N TYR A 204 -13.35 4.15 2.24
CA TYR A 204 -13.05 2.73 2.40
C TYR A 204 -13.17 2.31 3.87
N GLN A 205 -12.65 3.11 4.80
CA GLN A 205 -12.80 2.87 6.24
C GLN A 205 -14.29 2.82 6.63
N ILE A 206 -15.10 3.76 6.14
CA ILE A 206 -16.54 3.78 6.42
C ILE A 206 -17.24 2.56 5.88
N LYS A 207 -17.04 2.23 4.61
CA LYS A 207 -17.68 1.07 4.00
C LYS A 207 -17.30 -0.27 4.64
N THR A 208 -16.09 -0.38 5.20
CA THR A 208 -15.55 -1.65 5.72
C THR A 208 -15.68 -1.82 7.22
N THR A 209 -15.97 -0.74 7.96
CA THR A 209 -15.89 -0.73 9.42
C THR A 209 -17.03 0.05 10.09
N PHE A 210 -17.65 1.02 9.43
CA PHE A 210 -18.80 1.76 9.95
C PHE A 210 -20.10 1.30 9.27
N SER A 211 -21.27 1.69 9.83
CA SER A 211 -22.56 1.24 9.30
C SER A 211 -22.83 1.79 7.89
N GLU A 212 -23.67 1.09 7.12
CA GLU A 212 -24.14 1.54 5.80
C GLU A 212 -24.82 2.92 5.90
N ASP A 213 -25.48 3.22 7.02
CA ASP A 213 -26.04 4.54 7.31
C ASP A 213 -24.97 5.65 7.34
N LEU A 214 -23.83 5.42 8.00
CA LEU A 214 -22.74 6.40 8.01
C LEU A 214 -22.12 6.55 6.62
N ASN A 215 -22.01 5.46 5.85
CA ASN A 215 -21.57 5.52 4.46
C ASN A 215 -22.46 6.45 3.64
N ASN A 216 -23.78 6.25 3.72
CA ASN A 216 -24.76 7.01 2.95
C ASN A 216 -24.81 8.49 3.36
N GLN A 217 -24.47 8.84 4.60
CA GLN A 217 -24.38 10.25 5.04
C GLN A 217 -23.11 10.95 4.58
N VAL A 218 -22.03 10.22 4.29
CA VAL A 218 -20.72 10.80 3.90
C VAL A 218 -20.53 10.84 2.38
N THR A 219 -21.18 9.93 1.65
CA THR A 219 -21.06 9.86 0.17
C THR A 219 -22.04 10.75 -0.58
N ASN A 220 -22.97 11.40 0.11
CA ASN A 220 -23.94 12.36 -0.42
C ASN A 220 -23.62 13.77 0.06
#